data_AF-A0A933H5U3-F1
#
_entry.id   AF-A0A933H5U3-F1
#
_cell.length_a   1.000
_cell.length_b   1.000
_cell.length_c   1.000
_cell.angle_alpha   90.00
_cell.angle_beta   90.00
_cell.angle_gamma   90.00
#
_symmetry.space_group_name_H-M   'P 1'
#
loop_
_entity.id
_entity.type
_entity.pdbx_description
1 polymer ?
#
loop_
_entity_poly.entity_id
_entity_poly.type
_entity_poly.pdbx_seq_one_letter_code
_entity_poly.pdbx_strand_id
1 'polypeptide(L)'
;MLNEFAYCPRLFYLEWVHGEWEDSADTEEGRQRHRRVDEPRGEVPAAGEGAESAEGAGAIHARSVHLSAPEVGIVARIDLLEGEGREVTPVDYKRGAVPDVPGGAYEPERVQLAAQALVLRENGFAVEEGILWYAASNRRVVVPIDETLVARTIELRDEARRLAATALPPPPLVDSPKCPRCSLVGICLPDEVHALGAAAPSAESAGDDRPPGASGDGEEQPPAIRSLFPARDDRLPLYVQEQGARVGKSGELLAVQRREAPDVKVRIRDTSQVALFGNVQVTTQAIHELCRAEIPVCYFSHGAWFYGMTTGLPHKNVDLRRRQYAVASDADASLDLARRIVRVKIQNCRTILRRNLEEPPPDLLAALEDLAHETNRVMTSDALLGVEGLAARLYFGAFPHLVHPPNDADSLAFDFQSRNRRPPRDPVNALLSLAYALLAKEATVTLAAVGLDPYLGFYHRPRYGRPSLALDLMEEFRPILCDSAVLSAINTGEISRTDFVVRAGACSLTPPGRKNFIQCYERRMDGLVQHPVFGYRISYRRVLEVQARLLGRWLLGEIPDYPDFRTR
;
A
#
# COMPACT_ATOMS: atom_id res chain seq x y z
N MET A 1 -19.86 -4.47 7.80
CA MET A 1 -19.85 -3.02 8.13
C MET A 1 -19.90 -2.76 9.64
N LEU A 2 -21.00 -3.11 10.33
CA LEU A 2 -21.17 -2.77 11.76
C LEU A 2 -20.22 -3.52 12.68
N ASN A 3 -19.92 -4.78 12.34
CA ASN A 3 -18.89 -5.58 13.00
C ASN A 3 -17.54 -4.84 13.00
N GLU A 4 -17.12 -4.31 11.86
CA GLU A 4 -15.83 -3.62 11.73
C GLU A 4 -15.83 -2.26 12.45
N PHE A 5 -16.97 -1.56 12.48
CA PHE A 5 -17.12 -0.32 13.25
C PHE A 5 -16.99 -0.57 14.76
N ALA A 6 -17.68 -1.61 15.27
CA ALA A 6 -17.57 -2.04 16.66
C ALA A 6 -16.14 -2.51 17.00
N TYR A 7 -15.43 -3.10 16.04
CA TYR A 7 -14.03 -3.46 16.21
C TYR A 7 -13.15 -2.21 16.33
N CYS A 8 -13.21 -1.32 15.34
CA CYS A 8 -12.47 -0.07 15.28
C CYS A 8 -13.15 0.91 14.31
N PRO A 9 -13.59 2.09 14.75
CA PRO A 9 -14.22 3.09 13.87
C PRO A 9 -13.35 3.47 12.67
N ARG A 10 -12.03 3.53 12.85
CA ARG A 10 -11.08 3.79 11.76
C ARG A 10 -10.99 2.64 10.76
N LEU A 11 -11.03 1.39 11.21
CA LEU A 11 -11.08 0.22 10.32
C LEU A 11 -12.30 0.32 9.41
N PHE A 12 -13.47 0.54 10.00
CA PHE A 12 -14.71 0.76 9.25
C PHE A 12 -14.57 1.87 8.22
N TYR A 13 -14.00 3.02 8.62
CA TYR A 13 -13.85 4.15 7.72
C TYR A 13 -12.94 3.81 6.53
N LEU A 14 -11.79 3.18 6.79
CA LEU A 14 -10.87 2.78 5.73
C LEU A 14 -11.52 1.77 4.77
N GLU A 15 -12.20 0.74 5.27
CA GLU A 15 -12.83 -0.29 4.43
C GLU A 15 -14.01 0.24 3.62
N TRP A 16 -14.94 0.93 4.29
CA TRP A 16 -16.26 1.18 3.74
C TRP A 16 -16.42 2.59 3.17
N VAL A 17 -15.66 3.56 3.68
CA VAL A 17 -15.65 4.95 3.15
C VAL A 17 -14.54 5.12 2.14
N HIS A 18 -13.31 4.72 2.47
CA HIS A 18 -12.17 4.82 1.54
C HIS A 18 -12.09 3.67 0.54
N GLY A 19 -12.71 2.53 0.82
CA GLY A 19 -12.66 1.36 -0.05
C GLY A 19 -11.36 0.57 0.03
N GLU A 20 -10.62 0.67 1.13
CA GLU A 20 -9.34 -0.03 1.36
C GLU A 20 -9.61 -1.47 1.84
N TRP A 21 -9.06 -2.46 1.14
CA TRP A 21 -9.22 -3.87 1.49
C TRP A 21 -7.87 -4.57 1.44
N GLU A 22 -7.44 -5.15 2.55
CA GLU A 22 -6.35 -6.12 2.57
C GLU A 22 -6.85 -7.42 3.18
N ASP A 23 -6.44 -8.52 2.56
CA ASP A 23 -6.68 -9.84 3.10
C ASP A 23 -5.59 -10.19 4.13
N SER A 24 -6.00 -10.54 5.34
CA SER A 24 -5.15 -11.28 6.26
C SER A 24 -5.14 -12.76 5.86
N ALA A 25 -4.14 -13.52 6.35
CA ALA A 25 -4.16 -14.98 6.24
C ALA A 25 -5.49 -15.59 6.76
N ASP A 26 -6.17 -14.88 7.66
CA ASP A 26 -7.43 -15.31 8.25
C ASP A 26 -8.67 -14.97 7.42
N THR A 27 -8.65 -13.89 6.63
CA THR A 27 -9.77 -13.51 5.74
C THR A 27 -9.75 -14.27 4.42
N GLU A 28 -8.57 -14.60 3.89
CA GLU A 28 -8.41 -15.35 2.62
C GLU A 28 -8.96 -16.78 2.71
N GLU A 29 -8.64 -17.51 3.79
CA GLU A 29 -9.15 -18.87 4.02
C GLU A 29 -10.66 -18.87 4.33
N GLY A 30 -11.14 -17.83 5.02
CA GLY A 30 -12.56 -17.56 5.23
C GLY A 30 -13.32 -17.42 3.91
N ARG A 31 -12.80 -16.61 2.99
CA ARG A 31 -13.39 -16.39 1.66
C ARG A 31 -13.49 -17.69 0.84
N GLN A 32 -12.49 -18.57 0.92
CA GLN A 32 -12.50 -19.87 0.25
C GLN A 32 -13.51 -20.88 0.85
N ARG A 33 -13.74 -20.84 2.17
CA ARG A 33 -14.78 -21.66 2.83
C ARG A 33 -16.19 -21.10 2.63
N HIS A 34 -16.37 -19.77 2.70
CA HIS A 34 -17.63 -19.11 2.33
C HIS A 34 -18.04 -19.48 0.91
N ARG A 35 -17.09 -19.55 -0.05
CA ARG A 35 -17.37 -19.97 -1.43
C ARG A 35 -18.01 -21.35 -1.57
N ARG A 36 -17.84 -22.26 -0.58
CA ARG A 36 -18.54 -23.56 -0.52
C ARG A 36 -19.90 -23.51 0.19
N VAL A 37 -20.12 -22.51 1.06
CA VAL A 37 -21.37 -22.26 1.80
C VAL A 37 -22.32 -21.32 1.02
N ASP A 38 -21.77 -20.55 0.08
CA ASP A 38 -22.44 -19.54 -0.75
C ASP A 38 -23.39 -20.12 -1.82
N GLU A 39 -23.48 -21.45 -1.99
CA GLU A 39 -24.52 -22.06 -2.84
C GLU A 39 -25.88 -21.95 -2.13
N PRO A 40 -26.84 -21.16 -2.65
CA PRO A 40 -28.16 -21.02 -2.02
C PRO A 40 -28.85 -22.38 -1.97
N ARG A 41 -29.26 -22.82 -0.78
CA ARG A 41 -30.05 -24.05 -0.56
C ARG A 41 -31.02 -23.86 0.60
N GLY A 42 -32.22 -24.43 0.46
CA GLY A 42 -33.33 -24.33 1.42
C GLY A 42 -34.33 -23.24 1.03
N GLU A 43 -35.61 -23.50 1.27
CA GLU A 43 -36.69 -22.51 1.11
C GLU A 43 -36.88 -21.76 2.44
N VAL A 44 -36.89 -20.43 2.39
CA VAL A 44 -37.36 -19.59 3.50
C VAL A 44 -38.82 -19.27 3.20
N PRO A 45 -39.77 -19.54 4.12
CA PRO A 45 -41.17 -19.19 3.90
C PRO A 45 -41.31 -17.69 3.61
N ALA A 46 -42.10 -17.34 2.58
CA ALA A 46 -42.40 -15.93 2.30
C ALA A 46 -43.29 -15.36 3.42
N ALA A 47 -42.88 -14.24 4.01
CA ALA A 47 -43.66 -13.55 5.03
C ALA A 47 -44.96 -13.00 4.40
N GLY A 48 -46.10 -13.65 4.69
CA GLY A 48 -47.41 -13.21 4.23
C GLY A 48 -48.43 -14.33 3.99
N GLU A 49 -48.03 -15.59 3.92
CA GLU A 49 -49.00 -16.69 3.87
C GLU A 49 -49.67 -16.86 5.24
N GLY A 50 -51.00 -16.72 5.25
CA GLY A 50 -51.82 -16.67 6.45
C GLY A 50 -51.65 -17.92 7.34
N ALA A 51 -52.02 -17.77 8.61
CA ALA A 51 -51.88 -18.75 9.68
C ALA A 51 -52.59 -20.11 9.47
N GLU A 52 -53.11 -20.39 8.27
CA GLU A 52 -53.84 -21.62 7.94
C GLU A 52 -52.95 -22.68 7.23
N SER A 53 -51.69 -22.37 6.89
CA SER A 53 -50.74 -23.34 6.32
C SER A 53 -49.60 -23.75 7.26
N ALA A 54 -49.62 -23.31 8.53
CA ALA A 54 -48.53 -23.53 9.49
C ALA A 54 -48.58 -24.87 10.26
N GLU A 55 -49.56 -25.73 10.00
CA GLU A 55 -49.55 -27.12 10.49
C GLU A 55 -48.78 -28.02 9.50
N GLY A 56 -47.45 -27.87 9.47
CA GLY A 56 -46.57 -28.70 8.66
C GLY A 56 -45.28 -28.07 8.14
N ALA A 57 -44.97 -26.83 8.51
CA ALA A 57 -43.71 -26.19 8.12
C ALA A 57 -42.52 -26.87 8.82
N GLY A 58 -41.84 -27.76 8.10
CA GLY A 58 -40.66 -28.47 8.59
C GLY A 58 -39.50 -27.54 8.98
N ALA A 59 -38.47 -28.12 9.61
CA ALA A 59 -37.27 -27.41 10.05
C ALA A 59 -36.68 -26.51 8.95
N ILE A 60 -36.60 -25.21 9.24
CA ILE A 60 -35.97 -24.19 8.40
C ILE A 60 -34.47 -24.36 8.55
N HIS A 61 -33.81 -24.67 7.43
CA HIS A 61 -32.35 -24.73 7.32
C HIS A 61 -31.91 -24.05 6.03
N ALA A 62 -31.90 -22.71 6.06
CA ALA A 62 -31.61 -21.89 4.89
C ALA A 62 -30.19 -21.31 4.96
N ARG A 63 -29.45 -21.38 3.85
CA ARG A 63 -28.07 -20.88 3.77
C ARG A 63 -27.96 -19.62 2.92
N SER A 64 -27.08 -18.71 3.32
CA SER A 64 -26.78 -17.45 2.62
C SER A 64 -28.05 -16.62 2.34
N VAL A 65 -28.85 -16.37 3.38
CA VAL A 65 -30.05 -15.53 3.30
C VAL A 65 -29.64 -14.05 3.28
N HIS A 66 -30.18 -13.27 2.35
CA HIS A 66 -29.92 -11.84 2.24
C HIS A 66 -31.22 -11.07 2.38
N LEU A 67 -31.33 -10.28 3.45
CA LEU A 67 -32.55 -9.55 3.81
C LEU A 67 -32.22 -8.09 4.13
N SER A 68 -33.22 -7.24 3.96
CA SER A 68 -33.16 -5.82 4.31
C SER A 68 -34.22 -5.48 5.34
N ALA A 69 -33.87 -4.56 6.23
CA ALA A 69 -34.75 -3.91 7.20
C ALA A 69 -34.71 -2.40 6.93
N PRO A 70 -35.56 -1.86 6.02
CA PRO A 70 -35.60 -0.44 5.70
C PRO A 70 -35.89 0.50 6.89
N GLU A 71 -36.73 0.10 7.85
CA GLU A 71 -37.08 0.94 9.00
C GLU A 71 -35.90 1.07 9.96
N VAL A 72 -35.22 -0.04 10.24
CA VAL A 72 -33.95 -0.02 10.98
C VAL A 72 -32.80 0.54 10.12
N GLY A 73 -32.93 0.45 8.79
CA GLY A 73 -31.95 0.83 7.77
C GLY A 73 -30.69 -0.04 7.77
N ILE A 74 -30.86 -1.35 7.96
CA ILE A 74 -29.77 -2.34 7.93
C ILE A 74 -30.06 -3.37 6.82
N VAL A 75 -29.01 -3.83 6.16
CA VAL A 75 -29.06 -5.01 5.28
C VAL A 75 -28.09 -6.04 5.86
N ALA A 76 -28.51 -7.30 5.90
CA ALA A 76 -27.69 -8.38 6.45
C ALA A 76 -27.65 -9.57 5.51
N ARG A 77 -26.45 -10.16 5.43
CA ARG A 77 -26.24 -11.52 4.93
C ARG A 77 -26.12 -12.45 6.14
N ILE A 78 -26.89 -13.53 6.11
CA ILE A 78 -26.98 -14.53 7.18
C ILE A 78 -26.47 -15.85 6.60
N ASP A 79 -25.38 -16.38 7.16
CA ASP A 79 -24.71 -17.58 6.66
C ASP A 79 -25.62 -18.80 6.74
N LEU A 80 -26.25 -18.98 7.89
CA LEU A 80 -27.20 -20.05 8.15
C LEU A 80 -28.32 -19.55 9.05
N LEU A 81 -29.55 -19.92 8.71
CA LEU A 81 -30.74 -19.69 9.50
C LEU A 81 -31.32 -21.05 9.90
N GLU A 82 -31.43 -21.30 11.20
CA GLU A 82 -32.04 -22.50 11.78
C GLU A 82 -33.34 -22.11 12.49
N GLY A 83 -34.40 -22.91 12.41
CA GLY A 83 -35.65 -22.59 13.12
C GLY A 83 -36.85 -23.42 12.68
N GLU A 84 -38.01 -23.15 13.27
CA GLU A 84 -39.28 -23.75 12.89
C GLU A 84 -40.37 -22.66 12.82
N GLY A 85 -41.14 -22.64 11.73
CA GLY A 85 -42.19 -21.65 11.51
C GLY A 85 -41.67 -20.21 11.50
N ARG A 86 -42.07 -19.40 12.49
CA ARG A 86 -41.64 -18.00 12.63
C ARG A 86 -40.46 -17.83 13.60
N GLU A 87 -40.15 -18.82 14.40
CA GLU A 87 -39.03 -18.77 15.35
C GLU A 87 -37.76 -19.22 14.67
N VAL A 88 -36.81 -18.29 14.52
CA VAL A 88 -35.56 -18.54 13.80
C VAL A 88 -34.37 -17.98 14.56
N THR A 89 -33.23 -18.64 14.37
CA THR A 89 -31.96 -18.35 15.02
C THR A 89 -30.89 -18.19 13.95
N PRO A 90 -30.32 -16.98 13.78
CA PRO A 90 -29.18 -16.80 12.89
C PRO A 90 -27.94 -17.48 13.47
N VAL A 91 -27.21 -18.20 12.62
CA VAL A 91 -25.96 -18.88 12.95
C VAL A 91 -24.82 -18.29 12.13
N ASP A 92 -23.83 -17.73 12.82
CA ASP A 92 -22.64 -17.13 12.23
C ASP A 92 -21.41 -18.00 12.51
N TYR A 93 -20.62 -18.29 11.47
CA TYR A 93 -19.47 -19.20 11.55
C TYR A 93 -18.18 -18.42 11.83
N LYS A 94 -17.51 -18.74 12.93
CA LYS A 94 -16.21 -18.16 13.31
C LYS A 94 -15.08 -19.18 13.18
N ARG A 95 -13.93 -18.75 12.65
CA ARG A 95 -12.74 -19.62 12.49
C ARG A 95 -12.04 -19.92 13.81
N GLY A 96 -11.96 -18.93 14.70
CA GLY A 96 -11.20 -18.99 15.95
C GLY A 96 -11.75 -20.00 16.97
N ALA A 97 -11.04 -20.11 18.09
CA ALA A 97 -11.60 -20.75 19.29
C ALA A 97 -12.49 -19.74 20.03
N VAL A 98 -13.41 -20.24 20.85
CA VAL A 98 -14.20 -19.40 21.77
C VAL A 98 -13.23 -18.49 22.57
N PRO A 99 -13.40 -17.17 22.51
CA PRO A 99 -12.54 -16.25 23.22
C PRO A 99 -12.73 -16.36 24.74
N ASP A 100 -11.64 -16.13 25.47
CA ASP A 100 -11.64 -16.06 26.93
C ASP A 100 -12.13 -14.68 27.40
N VAL A 101 -13.41 -14.42 27.15
CA VAL A 101 -14.13 -13.23 27.58
C VAL A 101 -15.49 -13.63 28.16
N PRO A 102 -16.07 -12.82 29.07
CA PRO A 102 -17.42 -13.07 29.57
C PRO A 102 -18.42 -13.22 28.42
N GLY A 103 -19.17 -14.32 28.41
CA GLY A 103 -20.13 -14.65 27.36
C GLY A 103 -19.54 -15.31 26.11
N GLY A 104 -18.23 -15.54 26.03
CA GLY A 104 -17.59 -16.31 24.95
C GLY A 104 -17.72 -15.69 23.55
N ALA A 105 -17.94 -14.37 23.48
CA ALA A 105 -18.10 -13.63 22.23
C ALA A 105 -17.63 -12.19 22.40
N TYR A 106 -16.86 -11.67 21.44
CA TYR A 106 -16.49 -10.26 21.44
C TYR A 106 -17.68 -9.38 21.01
N GLU A 107 -17.68 -8.11 21.43
CA GLU A 107 -18.73 -7.13 21.06
C GLU A 107 -19.03 -7.09 19.55
N PRO A 108 -18.03 -7.05 18.64
CA PRO A 108 -18.30 -7.02 17.19
C PRO A 108 -19.17 -8.18 16.70
N GLU A 109 -18.93 -9.39 17.22
CA GLU A 109 -19.63 -10.61 16.83
C GLU A 109 -21.07 -10.61 17.37
N ARG A 110 -21.26 -10.10 18.59
CA ARG A 110 -22.59 -9.92 19.20
C ARG A 110 -23.41 -8.88 18.44
N VAL A 111 -22.79 -7.75 18.07
CA VAL A 111 -23.41 -6.68 17.26
C VAL A 111 -23.79 -7.19 15.87
N GLN A 112 -22.96 -8.04 15.26
CA GLN A 112 -23.28 -8.68 13.98
C GLN A 112 -24.53 -9.56 14.08
N LEU A 113 -24.62 -10.44 15.09
CA LEU A 113 -25.80 -11.27 15.31
C LEU A 113 -27.05 -10.43 15.61
N ALA A 114 -26.93 -9.39 16.42
CA ALA A 114 -28.04 -8.50 16.73
C ALA A 114 -28.53 -7.73 15.48
N ALA A 115 -27.64 -7.31 14.59
CA ALA A 115 -28.01 -6.71 13.31
C ALA A 115 -28.76 -7.71 12.40
N GLN A 116 -28.32 -8.98 12.36
CA GLN A 116 -29.04 -10.04 11.64
C GLN A 116 -30.43 -10.29 12.24
N ALA A 117 -30.52 -10.33 13.57
CA ALA A 117 -31.79 -10.50 14.29
C ALA A 117 -32.76 -9.34 14.04
N LEU A 118 -32.29 -8.09 14.04
CA LEU A 118 -33.11 -6.92 13.68
C LEU A 118 -33.68 -7.03 12.28
N VAL A 119 -32.86 -7.47 11.32
CA VAL A 119 -33.31 -7.69 9.94
C VAL A 119 -34.38 -8.79 9.87
N LEU A 120 -34.18 -9.91 10.56
CA LEU A 120 -35.16 -11.00 10.62
C LEU A 120 -36.47 -10.57 11.29
N ARG A 121 -36.39 -9.81 12.39
CA ARG A 121 -37.56 -9.29 13.12
C ARG A 121 -38.41 -8.38 12.25
N GLU A 122 -37.80 -7.46 11.48
CA GLU A 122 -38.54 -6.60 10.55
C GLU A 122 -39.18 -7.39 9.38
N ASN A 123 -38.59 -8.54 9.02
CA ASN A 123 -39.14 -9.44 8.00
C ASN A 123 -40.15 -10.46 8.56
N GLY A 124 -40.65 -10.26 9.80
CA GLY A 124 -41.76 -11.03 10.37
C GLY A 124 -41.37 -12.31 11.11
N PHE A 125 -40.07 -12.52 11.38
CA PHE A 125 -39.59 -13.64 12.18
C PHE A 125 -39.41 -13.25 13.66
N ALA A 126 -39.58 -14.21 14.57
CA ALA A 126 -39.23 -14.09 15.98
C ALA A 126 -37.79 -14.60 16.18
N VAL A 127 -36.96 -13.79 16.83
CA VAL A 127 -35.56 -14.11 17.12
C VAL A 127 -35.25 -13.70 18.55
N GLU A 128 -35.00 -14.65 19.43
CA GLU A 128 -34.63 -14.40 20.83
C GLU A 128 -33.13 -14.49 21.07
N GLU A 129 -32.44 -15.32 20.30
CA GLU A 129 -31.00 -15.59 20.40
C GLU A 129 -30.35 -15.74 19.02
N GLY A 130 -29.04 -15.55 18.98
CA GLY A 130 -28.19 -15.89 17.84
C GLY A 130 -27.08 -16.85 18.26
N ILE A 131 -26.49 -17.57 17.32
CA ILE A 131 -25.48 -18.58 17.61
C ILE A 131 -24.17 -18.26 16.87
N LEU A 132 -23.07 -18.24 17.62
CA LEU A 132 -21.72 -18.27 17.07
C LEU A 132 -21.20 -19.71 17.08
N TRP A 133 -20.85 -20.22 15.91
CA TRP A 133 -20.19 -21.53 15.77
C TRP A 133 -18.68 -21.35 15.58
N TYR A 134 -17.90 -21.72 16.59
CA TYR A 134 -16.43 -21.62 16.56
C TYR A 134 -15.80 -22.92 16.05
N ALA A 135 -15.26 -22.89 14.84
CA ALA A 135 -14.72 -24.06 14.16
C ALA A 135 -13.48 -24.66 14.84
N ALA A 136 -12.55 -23.85 15.36
CA ALA A 136 -11.32 -24.37 15.97
C ALA A 136 -11.59 -25.10 17.30
N SER A 137 -12.58 -24.65 18.06
CA SER A 137 -13.00 -25.29 19.32
C SER A 137 -14.17 -26.27 19.16
N ASN A 138 -14.80 -26.32 17.98
CA ASN A 138 -16.02 -27.08 17.73
C ASN A 138 -17.13 -26.78 18.77
N ARG A 139 -17.37 -25.49 19.07
CA ARG A 139 -18.29 -25.04 20.13
C ARG A 139 -19.33 -24.08 19.61
N ARG A 140 -20.56 -24.21 20.11
CA ARG A 140 -21.65 -23.24 19.99
C ARG A 140 -21.61 -22.28 21.17
N VAL A 141 -21.70 -21.00 20.87
CA VAL A 141 -21.93 -19.95 21.86
C VAL A 141 -23.25 -19.29 21.52
N VAL A 142 -24.19 -19.38 22.47
CA VAL A 142 -25.50 -18.72 22.37
C VAL A 142 -25.36 -17.29 22.84
N VAL A 143 -25.83 -16.35 22.03
CA VAL A 143 -25.82 -14.92 22.30
C VAL A 143 -27.27 -14.45 22.41
N PRO A 144 -27.75 -14.11 23.62
CA PRO A 144 -29.09 -13.53 23.80
C PRO A 144 -29.21 -12.20 23.04
N ILE A 145 -30.31 -12.02 22.30
CA ILE A 145 -30.63 -10.77 21.60
C ILE A 145 -31.58 -9.94 22.49
N ASP A 146 -31.03 -9.46 23.61
CA ASP A 146 -31.73 -8.61 24.57
C ASP A 146 -31.82 -7.15 24.11
N GLU A 147 -32.67 -6.37 24.78
CA GLU A 147 -32.87 -4.94 24.48
C GLU A 147 -31.60 -4.10 24.65
N THR A 148 -30.66 -4.52 25.49
CA THR A 148 -29.39 -3.80 25.68
C THR A 148 -28.50 -3.95 24.46
N LEU A 149 -28.36 -5.17 23.94
CA LEU A 149 -27.58 -5.44 22.74
C LEU A 149 -28.24 -4.82 21.49
N VAL A 150 -29.56 -4.82 21.42
CA VAL A 150 -30.32 -4.13 20.36
C VAL A 150 -30.04 -2.63 20.41
N ALA A 151 -30.19 -1.99 21.56
CA ALA A 151 -29.94 -0.56 21.72
C ALA A 151 -28.49 -0.20 21.35
N ARG A 152 -27.51 -1.01 21.80
CA ARG A 152 -26.09 -0.84 21.45
C ARG A 152 -25.83 -0.98 19.95
N THR A 153 -26.48 -1.93 19.29
CA THR A 153 -26.35 -2.13 17.84
C THR A 153 -26.90 -0.95 17.04
N ILE A 154 -28.03 -0.40 17.48
CA ILE A 154 -28.65 0.79 16.90
C ILE A 154 -27.78 2.03 17.11
N GLU A 155 -27.20 2.20 18.30
CA GLU A 155 -26.26 3.28 18.61
C GLU A 155 -25.03 3.23 17.69
N LEU A 156 -24.37 2.07 17.58
CA LEU A 156 -23.20 1.87 16.71
C LEU A 156 -23.54 2.10 15.23
N ARG A 157 -24.73 1.71 14.78
CA ARG A 157 -25.22 2.03 13.43
C ARG A 157 -25.29 3.53 13.19
N ASP A 158 -25.83 4.28 14.14
CA ASP A 158 -25.98 5.73 13.99
C ASP A 158 -24.63 6.45 14.07
N GLU A 159 -23.73 6.00 14.93
CA GLU A 159 -22.35 6.48 14.96
C GLU A 159 -21.59 6.17 13.66
N ALA A 160 -21.72 4.96 13.12
CA ALA A 160 -21.10 4.56 11.86
C ALA A 160 -21.57 5.45 10.70
N ARG A 161 -22.88 5.75 10.64
CA ARG A 161 -23.45 6.67 9.65
C ARG A 161 -22.93 8.09 9.81
N ARG A 162 -22.89 8.62 11.04
CA ARG A 162 -22.33 9.94 11.33
C ARG A 162 -20.87 10.01 10.89
N LEU A 163 -20.07 9.00 11.21
CA LEU A 163 -18.66 8.95 10.83
C LEU A 163 -18.49 8.86 9.31
N ALA A 164 -19.27 8.02 8.63
CA ALA A 164 -19.20 7.87 7.18
C ALA A 164 -19.52 9.17 6.40
N ALA A 165 -20.24 10.10 7.02
CA ALA A 165 -20.52 11.42 6.45
C ALA A 165 -19.39 12.45 6.65
N THR A 166 -18.35 12.11 7.44
CA THR A 166 -17.19 13.00 7.66
C THR A 166 -16.16 12.86 6.54
N ALA A 167 -15.43 13.94 6.25
CA ALA A 167 -14.42 13.97 5.18
C ALA A 167 -13.05 13.41 5.61
N LEU A 168 -12.83 13.19 6.91
CA LEU A 168 -11.57 12.71 7.44
C LEU A 168 -11.80 11.46 8.30
N PRO A 169 -10.89 10.46 8.23
CA PRO A 169 -10.97 9.31 9.11
C PRO A 169 -10.78 9.73 10.57
N PRO A 170 -11.38 9.00 11.53
CA PRO A 170 -11.07 9.22 12.94
C PRO A 170 -9.61 8.81 13.22
N PRO A 171 -8.99 9.32 14.29
CA PRO A 171 -7.61 8.97 14.62
C PRO A 171 -7.46 7.46 14.89
N PRO A 172 -6.26 6.88 14.66
CA PRO A 172 -6.01 5.49 15.03
C PRO A 172 -6.19 5.25 16.53
N LEU A 173 -6.52 4.00 16.91
CA LEU A 173 -6.60 3.59 18.30
C LEU A 173 -5.21 3.64 18.95
N VAL A 174 -5.11 4.21 20.15
CA VAL A 174 -3.87 4.31 20.92
C VAL A 174 -3.59 2.99 21.64
N ASP A 175 -2.39 2.43 21.43
CA ASP A 175 -1.88 1.21 22.10
C ASP A 175 -2.87 0.03 22.16
N SER A 176 -3.77 -0.06 21.19
CA SER A 176 -4.83 -1.06 21.25
C SER A 176 -4.31 -2.47 20.98
N PRO A 177 -4.74 -3.48 21.76
CA PRO A 177 -4.43 -4.89 21.48
C PRO A 177 -5.12 -5.41 20.21
N LYS A 178 -6.04 -4.61 19.62
CA LYS A 178 -6.71 -4.90 18.35
C LYS A 178 -5.80 -4.66 17.13
N CYS A 179 -4.88 -3.70 17.20
CA CYS A 179 -4.07 -3.26 16.04
C CYS A 179 -3.19 -4.37 15.42
N PRO A 180 -2.46 -5.22 16.17
CA PRO A 180 -1.61 -6.26 15.57
C PRO A 180 -2.35 -7.29 14.72
N ARG A 181 -3.64 -7.51 15.00
CA ARG A 181 -4.49 -8.48 14.30
C ARG A 181 -5.37 -7.83 13.23
N CYS A 182 -5.27 -6.52 13.08
CA CYS A 182 -6.02 -5.78 12.07
C CYS A 182 -5.38 -6.01 10.69
N SER A 183 -6.17 -6.46 9.71
CA SER A 183 -5.71 -6.60 8.32
C SER A 183 -5.16 -5.29 7.77
N LEU A 184 -5.84 -4.17 8.07
CA LEU A 184 -5.44 -2.85 7.60
C LEU A 184 -4.37 -2.17 8.46
N VAL A 185 -3.66 -2.86 9.35
CA VAL A 185 -2.62 -2.22 10.19
C VAL A 185 -1.53 -1.56 9.34
N GLY A 186 -1.17 -2.18 8.21
CA GLY A 186 -0.22 -1.62 7.25
C GLY A 186 -0.75 -0.40 6.49
N ILE A 187 -2.06 -0.23 6.40
CA ILE A 187 -2.70 0.90 5.73
C ILE A 187 -2.97 2.04 6.73
N CYS A 188 -3.39 1.66 7.93
CA CYS A 188 -3.71 2.53 9.04
C CYS A 188 -2.47 3.24 9.59
N LEU A 189 -1.35 2.50 9.74
CA LEU A 189 -0.08 2.95 10.32
C LEU A 189 -0.27 3.65 11.69
N PRO A 190 -0.91 2.98 12.67
CA PRO A 190 -1.32 3.63 13.91
C PRO A 190 -0.12 4.18 14.70
N ASP A 191 0.95 3.39 14.83
CA ASP A 191 2.11 3.76 15.63
C ASP A 191 2.92 4.88 14.96
N GLU A 192 3.05 4.84 13.62
CA GLU A 192 3.69 5.91 12.87
C GLU A 192 2.92 7.23 12.95
N VAL A 193 1.60 7.19 12.79
CA VAL A 193 0.75 8.38 12.89
C VAL A 193 0.82 8.97 14.29
N HIS A 194 0.76 8.15 15.34
CA HIS A 194 0.89 8.65 16.71
C HIS A 194 2.28 9.17 17.03
N ALA A 195 3.34 8.47 16.60
CA ALA A 195 4.72 8.92 16.82
C ALA A 195 4.99 10.27 16.15
N LEU A 196 4.46 10.50 14.94
CA LEU A 196 4.60 11.77 14.24
C LEU A 196 3.66 12.85 14.77
N GLY A 197 2.48 12.49 15.27
CA GLY A 197 1.51 13.41 15.86
C GLY A 197 1.94 13.94 17.24
N ALA A 198 2.56 13.09 18.08
CA ALA A 198 3.08 13.46 19.40
C ALA A 198 4.34 14.34 19.33
N ALA A 199 5.02 14.38 18.18
CA ALA A 199 6.22 15.19 17.95
C ALA A 199 5.93 16.69 17.64
N ALA A 200 4.66 17.11 17.65
CA ALA A 200 4.32 18.53 17.57
C ALA A 200 4.65 19.21 18.90
N PRO A 201 5.50 20.26 18.93
CA PRO A 201 5.63 21.07 20.14
C PRO A 201 4.29 21.74 20.41
N SER A 202 3.64 21.37 21.50
CA SER A 202 2.45 22.06 21.99
C SER A 202 2.85 23.48 22.41
N ALA A 203 2.62 24.43 21.51
CA ALA A 203 2.37 25.80 21.91
C ALA A 203 1.10 25.79 22.77
N GLU A 204 1.29 25.92 24.08
CA GLU A 204 0.33 26.18 25.17
C GLU A 204 0.52 25.20 26.35
N SER A 205 1.50 25.52 27.19
CA SER A 205 1.35 25.31 28.64
C SER A 205 1.82 26.57 29.36
N ALA A 206 0.90 27.53 29.46
CA ALA A 206 0.92 28.50 30.53
C ALA A 206 0.64 27.76 31.84
N GLY A 207 1.50 27.95 32.85
CA GLY A 207 1.33 27.36 34.18
C GLY A 207 2.63 26.94 34.81
N ASP A 208 3.48 27.94 35.07
CA ASP A 208 4.60 27.86 36.00
C ASP A 208 4.05 27.54 37.41
N ASP A 209 4.35 26.34 37.90
CA ASP A 209 4.38 26.01 39.34
C ASP A 209 5.06 24.64 39.51
N ARG A 210 6.40 24.61 39.35
CA ARG A 210 7.22 23.47 39.77
C ARG A 210 8.19 23.94 40.87
N PRO A 211 8.19 23.33 42.06
CA PRO A 211 9.08 23.75 43.14
C PRO A 211 10.55 23.47 42.77
N PRO A 212 11.50 24.34 43.18
CA PRO A 212 12.88 24.23 42.75
C PRO A 212 13.58 23.13 43.55
N GLY A 213 13.91 22.01 42.90
CA GLY A 213 14.73 20.98 43.53
C GLY A 213 14.61 19.58 42.92
N ALA A 214 14.97 19.41 41.64
CA ALA A 214 15.39 18.12 41.11
C ALA A 214 16.15 18.34 39.79
N SER A 215 17.44 18.58 39.89
CA SER A 215 18.39 18.37 38.80
C SER A 215 18.49 16.86 38.54
N GLY A 216 17.95 16.40 37.43
CA GLY A 216 18.10 15.05 36.93
C GLY A 216 18.00 15.07 35.42
N ASP A 217 19.16 15.00 34.77
CA ASP A 217 19.32 14.83 33.34
C ASP A 217 18.56 13.57 32.89
N GLY A 218 17.38 13.78 32.30
CA GLY A 218 16.60 12.76 31.64
C GLY A 218 16.21 13.30 30.29
N GLU A 219 17.03 13.05 29.26
CA GLU A 219 16.54 13.06 27.89
C GLU A 219 15.35 12.09 27.84
N GLU A 220 14.12 12.61 27.75
CA GLU A 220 12.93 11.81 27.50
C GLU A 220 13.15 11.08 26.17
N GLN A 221 13.54 9.80 26.25
CA GLN A 221 13.60 8.94 25.10
C GLN A 221 12.20 8.92 24.48
N PRO A 222 12.05 9.23 23.18
CA PRO A 222 10.76 9.13 22.53
C PRO A 222 10.21 7.71 22.76
N PRO A 223 8.91 7.58 23.09
CA PRO A 223 8.34 6.29 23.46
C PRO A 223 8.66 5.27 22.36
N ALA A 224 9.17 4.11 22.79
CA ALA A 224 9.58 3.05 21.88
C ALA A 224 8.38 2.65 21.02
N ILE A 225 8.44 3.02 19.73
CA ILE A 225 7.38 2.73 18.76
C ILE A 225 7.19 1.21 18.74
N ARG A 226 5.96 0.78 19.06
CA ARG A 226 5.57 -0.61 18.93
C ARG A 226 5.84 -1.04 17.50
N SER A 227 6.61 -2.11 17.31
CA SER A 227 6.87 -2.63 15.97
C SER A 227 5.69 -3.49 15.52
N LEU A 228 4.59 -2.84 15.12
CA LEU A 228 3.53 -3.52 14.38
C LEU A 228 4.04 -3.75 12.97
N PHE A 229 4.61 -4.93 12.73
CA PHE A 229 5.07 -5.30 11.40
C PHE A 229 3.84 -5.57 10.53
N PRO A 230 3.53 -4.73 9.51
CA PRO A 230 2.63 -5.17 8.47
C PRO A 230 3.24 -6.41 7.82
N ALA A 231 2.39 -7.40 7.50
CA ALA A 231 2.84 -8.62 6.84
C ALA A 231 3.63 -8.25 5.57
N ARG A 232 4.73 -8.97 5.31
CA ARG A 232 5.44 -8.82 4.04
C ARG A 232 4.47 -9.17 2.91
N ASP A 233 4.29 -8.23 1.98
CA ASP A 233 3.66 -8.54 0.71
C ASP A 233 4.70 -9.28 -0.16
N ASP A 234 4.60 -10.61 -0.15
CA ASP A 234 5.48 -11.50 -0.92
C ASP A 234 5.11 -11.56 -2.42
N ARG A 235 4.12 -10.77 -2.87
CA ARG A 235 3.71 -10.73 -4.28
C ARG A 235 4.80 -10.08 -5.14
N LEU A 236 5.09 -10.72 -6.27
CA LEU A 236 6.15 -10.30 -7.19
C LEU A 236 5.61 -9.77 -8.51
N PRO A 237 6.29 -8.81 -9.14
CA PRO A 237 5.93 -8.35 -10.48
C PRO A 237 6.23 -9.42 -11.54
N LEU A 238 5.28 -9.66 -12.45
CA LEU A 238 5.47 -10.48 -13.64
C LEU A 238 5.97 -9.63 -14.80
N TYR A 239 7.21 -9.83 -15.23
CA TYR A 239 7.79 -9.17 -16.40
C TYR A 239 7.71 -10.05 -17.65
N VAL A 240 7.00 -9.60 -18.69
CA VAL A 240 6.90 -10.29 -19.99
C VAL A 240 7.58 -9.46 -21.07
N GLN A 241 8.66 -10.00 -21.63
CA GLN A 241 9.57 -9.26 -22.52
C GLN A 241 9.77 -9.90 -23.89
N GLU A 242 9.36 -11.16 -24.07
CA GLU A 242 9.47 -11.87 -25.34
C GLU A 242 8.46 -11.31 -26.34
N GLN A 243 8.95 -10.83 -27.47
CA GLN A 243 8.11 -10.19 -28.48
C GLN A 243 7.17 -11.20 -29.14
N GLY A 244 5.89 -10.84 -29.26
CA GLY A 244 4.82 -11.72 -29.75
C GLY A 244 4.30 -12.74 -28.73
N ALA A 245 4.80 -12.75 -27.49
CA ALA A 245 4.22 -13.56 -26.41
C ALA A 245 2.80 -13.08 -26.07
N ARG A 246 1.99 -13.99 -25.52
CA ARG A 246 0.59 -13.73 -25.14
C ARG A 246 0.34 -14.13 -23.69
N VAL A 247 -0.17 -13.19 -22.89
CA VAL A 247 -0.61 -13.44 -21.51
C VAL A 247 -2.12 -13.71 -21.49
N GLY A 248 -2.52 -14.88 -21.01
CA GLY A 248 -3.92 -15.28 -20.86
C GLY A 248 -4.24 -15.80 -19.46
N LYS A 249 -5.53 -15.99 -19.17
CA LYS A 249 -6.01 -16.60 -17.91
C LYS A 249 -6.25 -18.09 -18.10
N SER A 250 -5.82 -18.92 -17.15
CA SER A 250 -6.14 -20.33 -17.05
C SER A 250 -6.44 -20.69 -15.59
N GLY A 251 -7.72 -20.74 -15.22
CA GLY A 251 -8.13 -20.86 -13.82
C GLY A 251 -7.60 -19.70 -12.97
N GLU A 252 -6.90 -20.01 -11.88
CA GLU A 252 -6.27 -19.05 -10.96
C GLU A 252 -4.83 -18.68 -11.37
N LEU A 253 -4.44 -19.00 -12.61
CA LEU A 253 -3.10 -18.77 -13.16
C LEU A 253 -3.14 -17.79 -14.34
N LEU A 254 -2.10 -16.97 -14.45
CA LEU A 254 -1.70 -16.33 -15.69
C LEU A 254 -0.82 -17.31 -16.48
N ALA A 255 -1.20 -17.60 -17.72
CA ALA A 255 -0.41 -18.40 -18.66
C ALA A 255 0.25 -17.46 -19.69
N VAL A 256 1.58 -17.47 -19.73
CA VAL A 256 2.40 -16.74 -20.70
C VAL A 256 2.77 -17.70 -21.82
N GLN A 257 2.07 -17.59 -22.95
CA GLN A 257 2.33 -18.34 -24.16
C GLN A 257 3.50 -17.73 -24.92
N ARG A 258 4.52 -18.55 -25.16
CA ARG A 258 5.77 -18.19 -25.81
C ARG A 258 5.84 -18.84 -27.19
N ARG A 259 6.61 -18.28 -28.12
CA ARG A 259 6.63 -18.79 -29.51
C ARG A 259 7.43 -20.09 -29.65
N GLU A 260 8.61 -20.11 -29.03
CA GLU A 260 9.63 -21.15 -29.23
C GLU A 260 9.96 -21.88 -27.92
N ALA A 261 9.12 -21.73 -26.90
CA ALA A 261 9.37 -22.25 -25.56
C ALA A 261 8.05 -22.65 -24.87
N PRO A 262 8.10 -23.53 -23.87
CA PRO A 262 6.91 -23.92 -23.12
C PRO A 262 6.29 -22.73 -22.39
N ASP A 263 4.97 -22.80 -22.23
CA ASP A 263 4.18 -21.83 -21.47
C ASP A 263 4.69 -21.72 -20.03
N VAL A 264 4.81 -20.47 -19.56
CA VAL A 264 5.11 -20.19 -18.16
C VAL A 264 3.81 -19.86 -17.45
N LYS A 265 3.55 -20.51 -16.30
CA LYS A 265 2.35 -20.27 -15.50
C LYS A 265 2.72 -19.61 -14.17
N VAL A 266 1.99 -18.56 -13.81
CA VAL A 266 2.19 -17.80 -12.56
C VAL A 266 0.85 -17.68 -11.84
N ARG A 267 0.83 -17.83 -10.52
CA ARG A 267 -0.40 -17.68 -9.73
C ARG A 267 -0.79 -16.20 -9.67
N ILE A 268 -2.06 -15.91 -9.96
CA ILE A 268 -2.58 -14.52 -9.91
C ILE A 268 -2.37 -13.93 -8.52
N ARG A 269 -2.67 -14.70 -7.47
CA ARG A 269 -2.51 -14.27 -6.07
C ARG A 269 -1.08 -13.91 -5.65
N ASP A 270 -0.07 -14.43 -6.35
CA ASP A 270 1.35 -14.13 -6.05
C ASP A 270 1.87 -12.98 -6.92
N THR A 271 1.01 -12.37 -7.76
CA THR A 271 1.41 -11.36 -8.74
C THR A 271 1.03 -9.98 -8.21
N SER A 272 2.01 -9.08 -8.03
CA SER A 272 1.73 -7.70 -7.60
C SER A 272 1.37 -6.79 -8.78
N GLN A 273 1.92 -7.06 -9.96
CA GLN A 273 1.68 -6.31 -11.19
C GLN A 273 2.15 -7.10 -12.42
N VAL A 274 1.60 -6.80 -13.60
CA VAL A 274 2.01 -7.42 -14.86
C VAL A 274 2.64 -6.36 -15.78
N ALA A 275 3.95 -6.44 -16.02
CA ALA A 275 4.69 -5.52 -16.86
C ALA A 275 4.95 -6.11 -18.26
N LEU A 276 4.35 -5.49 -19.29
CA LEU A 276 4.40 -5.94 -20.69
C LEU A 276 5.33 -5.03 -21.50
N PHE A 277 6.32 -5.60 -22.19
CA PHE A 277 7.31 -4.84 -22.97
C PHE A 277 7.13 -5.04 -24.47
N GLY A 278 7.00 -3.94 -25.21
CA GLY A 278 6.92 -3.96 -26.67
C GLY A 278 5.58 -4.48 -27.16
N ASN A 279 5.59 -5.45 -28.08
CA ASN A 279 4.37 -5.95 -28.74
C ASN A 279 3.76 -7.20 -28.06
N VAL A 280 4.02 -7.39 -26.75
CA VAL A 280 3.41 -8.46 -25.96
C VAL A 280 1.89 -8.26 -25.89
N GLN A 281 1.15 -9.33 -26.07
CA GLN A 281 -0.31 -9.32 -26.07
C GLN A 281 -0.85 -9.78 -24.71
N VAL A 282 -2.00 -9.26 -24.32
CA VAL A 282 -2.78 -9.73 -23.15
C VAL A 282 -4.21 -9.97 -23.59
N THR A 283 -4.82 -11.07 -23.16
CA THR A 283 -6.22 -11.37 -23.51
C THR A 283 -7.19 -10.58 -22.65
N THR A 284 -8.39 -10.32 -23.19
CA THR A 284 -9.47 -9.64 -22.46
C THR A 284 -9.83 -10.36 -21.15
N GLN A 285 -9.82 -11.70 -21.15
CA GLN A 285 -10.09 -12.50 -19.95
C GLN A 285 -9.05 -12.28 -18.86
N ALA A 286 -7.77 -12.12 -19.24
CA ALA A 286 -6.72 -11.77 -18.28
C ALA A 286 -6.91 -10.35 -17.75
N ILE A 287 -7.25 -9.38 -18.61
CA ILE A 287 -7.54 -8.00 -18.17
C ILE A 287 -8.70 -7.97 -17.16
N HIS A 288 -9.82 -8.64 -17.45
CA HIS A 288 -10.97 -8.67 -16.54
C HIS A 288 -10.58 -9.19 -15.14
N GLU A 289 -9.80 -10.26 -15.09
CA GLU A 289 -9.36 -10.85 -13.84
C GLU A 289 -8.37 -9.96 -13.11
N LEU A 290 -7.40 -9.38 -13.83
CA LEU A 290 -6.41 -8.47 -13.25
C LEU A 290 -7.07 -7.19 -12.70
N CYS A 291 -8.05 -6.62 -13.39
CA CYS A 291 -8.83 -5.49 -12.88
C CYS A 291 -9.66 -5.87 -11.64
N ARG A 292 -10.26 -7.07 -11.61
CA ARG A 292 -11.03 -7.57 -10.46
C ARG A 292 -10.13 -7.86 -9.25
N ALA A 293 -8.93 -8.36 -9.49
CA ALA A 293 -7.92 -8.64 -8.46
C ALA A 293 -7.09 -7.41 -8.07
N GLU A 294 -7.39 -6.24 -8.64
CA GLU A 294 -6.65 -4.98 -8.41
C GLU A 294 -5.14 -5.07 -8.73
N ILE A 295 -4.78 -5.93 -9.69
CA ILE A 295 -3.41 -6.10 -10.18
C ILE A 295 -3.22 -5.26 -11.45
N PRO A 296 -2.39 -4.19 -11.42
CA PRO A 296 -2.21 -3.31 -12.57
C PRO A 296 -1.43 -4.00 -13.70
N VAL A 297 -1.83 -3.70 -14.94
CA VAL A 297 -1.07 -4.04 -16.15
C VAL A 297 -0.29 -2.81 -16.59
N CYS A 298 1.03 -2.88 -16.55
CA CYS A 298 1.95 -1.79 -16.89
C CYS A 298 2.53 -1.99 -18.30
N TYR A 299 2.41 -0.98 -19.16
CA TYR A 299 2.89 -1.04 -20.55
C TYR A 299 4.20 -0.29 -20.72
N PHE A 300 5.18 -0.99 -21.28
CA PHE A 300 6.51 -0.50 -21.60
C PHE A 300 6.77 -0.57 -23.10
N SER A 301 7.48 0.43 -23.63
CA SER A 301 7.99 0.37 -25.01
C SER A 301 9.09 -0.69 -25.12
N HIS A 302 9.53 -0.99 -26.35
CA HIS A 302 10.70 -1.85 -26.57
C HIS A 302 11.97 -1.33 -25.85
N GLY A 303 12.10 0.01 -25.77
CA GLY A 303 13.18 0.70 -25.06
C GLY A 303 12.91 0.88 -23.56
N ALA A 304 11.99 0.11 -22.98
CA ALA A 304 11.62 0.15 -21.56
C ALA A 304 11.09 1.50 -21.07
N TRP A 305 10.48 2.28 -21.96
CA TRP A 305 9.75 3.49 -21.56
C TRP A 305 8.37 3.11 -21.03
N PHE A 306 8.09 3.38 -19.76
CA PHE A 306 6.75 3.24 -19.18
C PHE A 306 5.83 4.33 -19.70
N TYR A 307 4.72 3.97 -20.35
CA TYR A 307 3.81 4.95 -20.98
C TYR A 307 2.32 4.73 -20.70
N GLY A 308 1.95 3.64 -20.06
CA GLY A 308 0.55 3.34 -19.85
C GLY A 308 0.34 2.32 -18.76
N MET A 309 -0.85 2.35 -18.19
CA MET A 309 -1.30 1.40 -17.19
C MET A 309 -2.78 1.10 -17.41
N THR A 310 -3.18 -0.15 -17.27
CA THR A 310 -4.59 -0.56 -17.15
C THR A 310 -4.82 -1.01 -15.72
N THR A 311 -5.85 -0.47 -15.09
CA THR A 311 -6.32 -0.82 -13.75
C THR A 311 -7.81 -1.08 -13.76
N GLY A 312 -8.33 -1.59 -12.63
CA GLY A 312 -9.74 -1.45 -12.31
C GLY A 312 -10.15 0.02 -12.13
N LEU A 313 -11.31 0.23 -11.51
CA LEU A 313 -11.77 1.57 -11.17
C LEU A 313 -10.76 2.27 -10.24
N PRO A 314 -10.58 3.60 -10.35
CA PRO A 314 -9.68 4.34 -9.47
C PRO A 314 -10.07 4.20 -8.00
N HIS A 315 -9.10 4.40 -7.11
CA HIS A 315 -9.31 4.41 -5.67
C HIS A 315 -10.43 5.40 -5.27
N LYS A 316 -11.22 5.03 -4.24
CA LYS A 316 -12.44 5.76 -3.85
C LYS A 316 -12.18 6.96 -2.94
N ASN A 317 -10.97 7.12 -2.42
CA ASN A 317 -10.58 8.25 -1.58
C ASN A 317 -10.49 9.58 -2.38
N VAL A 318 -11.64 10.18 -2.65
CA VAL A 318 -11.75 11.45 -3.36
C VAL A 318 -11.26 12.62 -2.51
N ASP A 319 -11.47 12.59 -1.20
CA ASP A 319 -11.06 13.68 -0.31
C ASP A 319 -9.55 13.84 -0.23
N LEU A 320 -8.79 12.74 -0.27
CA LEU A 320 -7.33 12.80 -0.43
C LEU A 320 -6.93 13.54 -1.71
N ARG A 321 -7.56 13.24 -2.84
CA ARG A 321 -7.28 13.96 -4.11
C ARG A 321 -7.67 15.43 -4.03
N ARG A 322 -8.79 15.76 -3.39
CA ARG A 322 -9.20 17.16 -3.17
C ARG A 322 -8.14 17.93 -2.36
N ARG A 323 -7.61 17.31 -1.30
CA ARG A 323 -6.52 17.89 -0.49
C ARG A 323 -5.22 18.01 -1.28
N GLN A 324 -4.84 16.98 -2.04
CA GLN A 324 -3.69 17.04 -2.95
C GLN A 324 -3.81 18.23 -3.90
N TYR A 325 -4.99 18.41 -4.52
CA TYR A 325 -5.23 19.47 -5.49
C TYR A 325 -5.17 20.86 -4.85
N ALA A 326 -5.71 20.99 -3.62
CA ALA A 326 -5.63 22.22 -2.86
C ALA A 326 -4.18 22.60 -2.51
N VAL A 327 -3.39 21.65 -1.96
CA VAL A 327 -1.99 21.88 -1.58
C VAL A 327 -1.11 22.14 -2.80
N ALA A 328 -1.31 21.40 -3.90
CA ALA A 328 -0.56 21.61 -5.15
C ALA A 328 -0.87 22.97 -5.82
N SER A 329 -2.00 23.59 -5.47
CA SER A 329 -2.34 24.95 -5.94
C SER A 329 -1.75 26.05 -5.05
N ASP A 330 -1.25 25.70 -3.86
CA ASP A 330 -0.52 26.58 -2.97
C ASP A 330 0.98 26.49 -3.26
N ALA A 331 1.54 27.59 -3.76
CA ALA A 331 2.93 27.65 -4.18
C ALA A 331 3.91 27.52 -3.00
N ASP A 332 3.56 28.05 -1.83
CA ASP A 332 4.42 28.02 -0.64
C ASP A 332 4.40 26.62 -0.04
N ALA A 333 3.22 26.02 0.14
CA ALA A 333 3.10 24.65 0.63
C ALA A 333 3.76 23.62 -0.32
N SER A 334 3.63 23.82 -1.63
CA SER A 334 4.30 22.99 -2.64
C SER A 334 5.83 23.13 -2.58
N LEU A 335 6.32 24.35 -2.41
CA LEU A 335 7.76 24.61 -2.27
C LEU A 335 8.30 23.99 -0.98
N ASP A 336 7.57 24.05 0.13
CA ASP A 336 7.96 23.44 1.41
C ASP A 336 8.21 21.94 1.27
N LEU A 337 7.28 21.22 0.64
CA LEU A 337 7.45 19.80 0.38
C LEU A 337 8.59 19.54 -0.62
N ALA A 338 8.68 20.33 -1.68
CA ALA A 338 9.74 20.21 -2.68
C ALA A 338 11.15 20.37 -2.07
N ARG A 339 11.34 21.35 -1.18
CA ARG A 339 12.60 21.58 -0.45
C ARG A 339 13.02 20.34 0.32
N ARG A 340 12.08 19.70 1.02
CA ARG A 340 12.34 18.44 1.78
C ARG A 340 12.77 17.32 0.85
N ILE A 341 12.03 17.07 -0.22
CA ILE A 341 12.33 16.01 -1.20
C ILE A 341 13.74 16.18 -1.79
N VAL A 342 14.09 17.40 -2.23
CA VAL A 342 15.41 17.68 -2.79
C VAL A 342 16.52 17.54 -1.74
N ARG A 343 16.29 18.01 -0.51
CA ARG A 343 17.23 17.83 0.60
C ARG A 343 17.53 16.36 0.86
N VAL A 344 16.50 15.53 0.97
CA VAL A 344 16.62 14.08 1.21
C VAL A 344 17.36 13.40 0.06
N LYS A 345 17.05 13.75 -1.18
CA LYS A 345 17.78 13.27 -2.36
C LYS A 345 19.29 13.56 -2.25
N ILE A 346 19.66 14.79 -1.95
CA ILE A 346 21.08 15.20 -1.83
C ILE A 346 21.76 14.43 -0.70
N GLN A 347 21.10 14.30 0.45
CA GLN A 347 21.61 13.53 1.59
C GLN A 347 21.78 12.03 1.26
N ASN A 348 20.85 11.44 0.51
CA ASN A 348 20.96 10.05 0.05
C ASN A 348 22.05 9.87 -1.01
N CYS A 349 22.28 10.84 -1.91
CA CYS A 349 23.46 10.88 -2.78
C CYS A 349 24.75 10.88 -1.97
N ARG A 350 24.84 11.73 -0.94
CA ARG A 350 25.98 11.80 -0.01
C ARG A 350 26.22 10.47 0.71
N THR A 351 25.16 9.80 1.16
CA THR A 351 25.25 8.46 1.76
C THR A 351 25.80 7.42 0.77
N ILE A 352 25.38 7.44 -0.50
CA ILE A 352 25.90 6.53 -1.53
C ILE A 352 27.41 6.73 -1.74
N LEU A 353 27.86 7.99 -1.88
CA LEU A 353 29.29 8.28 -2.03
C LEU A 353 30.09 7.80 -0.82
N ARG A 354 29.62 8.11 0.40
CA ARG A 354 30.30 7.69 1.65
C ARG A 354 30.43 6.17 1.79
N ARG A 355 29.44 5.41 1.32
CA ARG A 355 29.41 3.95 1.49
C ARG A 355 30.19 3.18 0.44
N ASN A 356 30.39 3.75 -0.75
CA ASN A 356 30.93 3.03 -1.89
C ASN A 356 32.29 3.57 -2.39
N LEU A 357 32.71 4.77 -1.95
CA LEU A 357 34.10 5.21 -2.15
C LEU A 357 34.96 4.71 -0.99
N GLU A 358 36.15 4.19 -1.31
CA GLU A 358 37.16 3.83 -0.29
C GLU A 358 37.58 5.07 0.51
N GLU A 359 37.90 6.16 -0.19
CA GLU A 359 38.24 7.47 0.39
C GLU A 359 37.36 8.57 -0.21
N PRO A 360 36.17 8.83 0.36
CA PRO A 360 35.28 9.86 -0.17
C PRO A 360 35.89 11.26 0.06
N PRO A 361 36.03 12.10 -0.97
CA PRO A 361 36.64 13.43 -0.82
C PRO A 361 35.87 14.29 0.20
N PRO A 362 36.51 14.73 1.31
CA PRO A 362 35.81 15.47 2.36
C PRO A 362 35.12 16.75 1.85
N ASP A 363 35.77 17.48 0.96
CA ASP A 363 35.25 18.72 0.36
C ASP A 363 33.99 18.46 -0.48
N LEU A 364 33.92 17.33 -1.19
CA LEU A 364 32.73 16.94 -1.94
C LEU A 364 31.56 16.61 -1.02
N LEU A 365 31.83 15.85 0.05
CA LEU A 365 30.80 15.51 1.04
C LEU A 365 30.31 16.74 1.81
N ALA A 366 31.19 17.71 2.09
CA ALA A 366 30.85 18.99 2.70
C ALA A 366 29.99 19.83 1.75
N ALA A 367 30.41 19.98 0.49
CA ALA A 367 29.66 20.73 -0.52
C ALA A 367 28.25 20.18 -0.74
N LEU A 368 28.06 18.85 -0.74
CA LEU A 368 26.73 18.26 -0.83
C LEU A 368 25.89 18.53 0.43
N GLU A 369 26.48 18.52 1.62
CA GLU A 369 25.76 18.86 2.85
C GLU A 369 25.37 20.36 2.89
N ASP A 370 26.26 21.25 2.44
CA ASP A 370 25.98 22.68 2.31
C ASP A 370 24.81 22.94 1.35
N LEU A 371 24.80 22.27 0.19
CA LEU A 371 23.67 22.34 -0.75
C LEU A 371 22.37 21.79 -0.15
N ALA A 372 22.45 20.72 0.64
CA ALA A 372 21.29 20.19 1.37
C ALA A 372 20.75 21.22 2.37
N HIS A 373 21.62 21.95 3.08
CA HIS A 373 21.20 23.04 3.96
C HIS A 373 20.66 24.25 3.20
N GLU A 374 21.23 24.59 2.05
CA GLU A 374 20.78 25.69 1.19
C GLU A 374 19.33 25.50 0.72
N THR A 375 18.88 24.25 0.52
CA THR A 375 17.47 23.95 0.18
C THR A 375 16.49 24.56 1.19
N ASN A 376 16.84 24.71 2.47
CA ASN A 376 15.94 25.30 3.46
C ASN A 376 15.76 26.81 3.29
N ARG A 377 16.61 27.48 2.50
CA ARG A 377 16.63 28.95 2.36
C ARG A 377 16.12 29.43 1.01
N VAL A 378 15.95 28.53 0.04
CA VAL A 378 15.44 28.91 -1.28
C VAL A 378 13.96 29.31 -1.20
N MET A 379 13.62 30.41 -1.89
CA MET A 379 12.27 31.00 -1.88
C MET A 379 11.51 30.73 -3.18
N THR A 380 12.12 30.04 -4.15
CA THR A 380 11.48 29.75 -5.44
C THR A 380 11.82 28.34 -5.93
N SER A 381 10.89 27.75 -6.68
CA SER A 381 11.08 26.44 -7.33
C SER A 381 12.26 26.45 -8.31
N ASP A 382 12.49 27.56 -9.02
CA ASP A 382 13.58 27.68 -9.99
C ASP A 382 14.96 27.72 -9.31
N ALA A 383 15.07 28.38 -8.14
CA ALA A 383 16.28 28.35 -7.33
C ALA A 383 16.54 26.93 -6.77
N LEU A 384 15.48 26.24 -6.33
CA LEU A 384 15.58 24.85 -5.85
C LEU A 384 16.08 23.90 -6.96
N LEU A 385 15.60 24.06 -8.19
CA LEU A 385 16.10 23.33 -9.37
C LEU A 385 17.60 23.62 -9.62
N GLY A 386 18.05 24.84 -9.37
CA GLY A 386 19.47 25.21 -9.44
C GLY A 386 20.34 24.44 -8.44
N VAL A 387 19.90 24.37 -7.18
CA VAL A 387 20.56 23.60 -6.11
C VAL A 387 20.58 22.11 -6.44
N GLU A 388 19.45 21.54 -6.87
CA GLU A 388 19.35 20.14 -7.30
C GLU A 388 20.28 19.83 -8.48
N GLY A 389 20.33 20.72 -9.47
CA GLY A 389 21.21 20.58 -10.63
C GLY A 389 22.70 20.63 -10.28
N LEU A 390 23.10 21.51 -9.36
CA LEU A 390 24.48 21.59 -8.87
C LEU A 390 24.85 20.34 -8.06
N ALA A 391 23.99 19.90 -7.14
CA ALA A 391 24.21 18.67 -6.38
C ALA A 391 24.29 17.44 -7.29
N ALA A 392 23.41 17.33 -8.30
CA ALA A 392 23.45 16.26 -9.28
C ALA A 392 24.76 16.28 -10.09
N ARG A 393 25.28 17.46 -10.47
CA ARG A 393 26.57 17.57 -11.17
C ARG A 393 27.73 17.06 -10.32
N LEU A 394 27.77 17.44 -9.04
CA LEU A 394 28.80 16.96 -8.10
C LEU A 394 28.71 15.45 -7.90
N TYR A 395 27.51 14.93 -7.65
CA TYR A 395 27.28 13.50 -7.45
C TYR A 395 27.63 12.67 -8.69
N PHE A 396 27.11 13.03 -9.87
CA PHE A 396 27.40 12.29 -11.10
C PHE A 396 28.84 12.47 -11.59
N GLY A 397 29.50 13.58 -11.21
CA GLY A 397 30.94 13.76 -11.43
C GLY A 397 31.79 12.79 -10.61
N ALA A 398 31.34 12.38 -9.43
CA ALA A 398 32.00 11.39 -8.58
C ALA A 398 31.57 9.93 -8.87
N PHE A 399 30.42 9.73 -9.50
CA PHE A 399 29.90 8.41 -9.89
C PHE A 399 30.89 7.46 -10.59
N PRO A 400 31.78 7.91 -11.51
CA PRO A 400 32.80 7.02 -12.11
C PRO A 400 33.62 6.25 -11.09
N HIS A 401 33.95 6.89 -9.98
CA HIS A 401 34.82 6.33 -8.96
C HIS A 401 34.11 5.29 -8.07
N LEU A 402 32.78 5.13 -8.23
CA LEU A 402 31.97 4.12 -7.55
C LEU A 402 31.94 2.79 -8.32
N VAL A 403 32.38 2.78 -9.58
CA VAL A 403 32.31 1.62 -10.46
C VAL A 403 33.65 0.90 -10.43
N HIS A 404 33.67 -0.30 -9.84
CA HIS A 404 34.85 -1.16 -9.74
C HIS A 404 34.66 -2.35 -10.69
N PRO A 405 35.19 -2.30 -11.92
CA PRO A 405 35.09 -3.44 -12.82
C PRO A 405 35.95 -4.61 -12.28
N PRO A 406 35.44 -5.85 -12.30
CA PRO A 406 36.17 -7.00 -11.76
C PRO A 406 37.45 -7.38 -12.53
N ASN A 407 37.62 -6.91 -13.78
CA ASN A 407 38.84 -7.06 -14.59
C ASN A 407 39.00 -5.87 -15.58
N ASP A 408 40.24 -5.42 -15.82
CA ASP A 408 40.55 -4.27 -16.72
C ASP A 408 40.00 -4.45 -18.16
N ALA A 409 39.96 -5.68 -18.66
CA ALA A 409 39.52 -6.01 -20.02
C ALA A 409 37.99 -5.94 -20.22
N ASP A 410 37.19 -6.03 -19.15
CA ASP A 410 35.73 -6.01 -19.19
C ASP A 410 35.13 -4.68 -18.69
N SER A 411 35.98 -3.72 -18.30
CA SER A 411 35.56 -2.42 -17.77
C SER A 411 34.58 -1.72 -18.70
N LEU A 412 33.30 -1.53 -18.35
CA LEU A 412 32.34 -0.86 -19.25
C LEU A 412 32.88 0.52 -19.64
N ALA A 413 33.24 0.72 -20.93
CA ALA A 413 33.76 1.99 -21.42
C ALA A 413 32.70 3.07 -21.18
N PHE A 414 33.07 4.11 -20.44
CA PHE A 414 32.14 5.17 -20.05
C PHE A 414 32.64 6.53 -20.52
N ASP A 415 31.73 7.33 -21.09
CA ASP A 415 31.96 8.74 -21.43
C ASP A 415 31.31 9.62 -20.34
N PHE A 416 32.12 10.06 -19.36
CA PHE A 416 31.71 10.66 -18.08
C PHE A 416 31.45 12.16 -18.09
N GLN A 417 31.10 12.76 -19.24
CA GLN A 417 30.84 14.21 -19.25
C GLN A 417 29.49 14.61 -18.62
N SER A 418 28.43 13.78 -18.69
CA SER A 418 27.14 14.05 -18.01
C SER A 418 26.11 12.90 -18.12
N ARG A 419 25.05 12.93 -17.28
CA ARG A 419 23.88 12.03 -17.41
C ARG A 419 23.12 12.30 -18.72
N ASN A 420 23.26 11.41 -19.69
CA ASN A 420 22.58 11.49 -20.98
C ASN A 420 21.32 10.61 -21.01
N ARG A 421 20.21 11.14 -21.54
CA ARG A 421 18.87 10.56 -21.35
C ARG A 421 18.29 9.93 -22.62
N ARG A 422 18.46 10.55 -23.78
CA ARG A 422 17.66 10.22 -24.97
C ARG A 422 18.37 10.51 -26.30
N PRO A 423 18.87 9.47 -26.99
CA PRO A 423 19.11 8.11 -26.48
C PRO A 423 20.29 8.07 -25.50
N PRO A 424 20.33 7.13 -24.54
CA PRO A 424 21.55 6.82 -23.80
C PRO A 424 22.68 6.50 -24.78
N ARG A 425 23.88 7.01 -24.52
CA ARG A 425 25.04 6.82 -25.41
C ARG A 425 26.04 5.80 -24.87
N ASP A 426 25.88 5.39 -23.63
CA ASP A 426 26.75 4.48 -22.90
C ASP A 426 25.95 3.48 -22.05
N PRO A 427 26.58 2.36 -21.63
CA PRO A 427 25.94 1.29 -20.88
C PRO A 427 25.31 1.70 -19.55
N VAL A 428 25.99 2.52 -18.75
CA VAL A 428 25.51 2.86 -17.39
C VAL A 428 24.36 3.87 -17.46
N ASN A 429 24.36 4.82 -18.40
CA ASN A 429 23.17 5.64 -18.64
C ASN A 429 21.99 4.81 -19.16
N ALA A 430 22.23 3.73 -19.90
CA ALA A 430 21.17 2.79 -20.30
C ALA A 430 20.61 2.04 -19.07
N LEU A 431 21.47 1.58 -18.16
CA LEU A 431 21.06 0.95 -16.89
C LEU A 431 20.30 1.92 -15.98
N LEU A 432 20.82 3.13 -15.74
CA LEU A 432 20.16 4.17 -14.93
C LEU A 432 18.81 4.55 -15.54
N SER A 433 18.72 4.68 -16.86
CA SER A 433 17.46 5.00 -17.54
C SER A 433 16.42 3.89 -17.36
N LEU A 434 16.84 2.62 -17.46
CA LEU A 434 15.97 1.47 -17.18
C LEU A 434 15.54 1.45 -15.71
N ALA A 435 16.47 1.63 -14.77
CA ALA A 435 16.19 1.66 -13.34
C ALA A 435 15.19 2.77 -12.96
N TYR A 436 15.38 3.98 -13.50
CA TYR A 436 14.46 5.08 -13.27
C TYR A 436 13.09 4.86 -13.92
N ALA A 437 13.02 4.17 -15.07
CA ALA A 437 11.74 3.81 -15.68
C ALA A 437 10.98 2.75 -14.85
N LEU A 438 11.70 1.78 -14.28
CA LEU A 438 11.12 0.80 -13.37
C LEU A 438 10.62 1.48 -12.09
N LEU A 439 11.42 2.37 -11.48
CA LEU A 439 11.02 3.12 -10.28
C LEU A 439 9.86 4.10 -10.56
N ALA A 440 9.82 4.73 -11.75
CA ALA A 440 8.68 5.54 -12.17
C ALA A 440 7.39 4.72 -12.17
N LYS A 441 7.45 3.50 -12.70
CA LYS A 441 6.33 2.56 -12.68
C LYS A 441 5.95 2.19 -11.24
N GLU A 442 6.91 1.83 -10.38
CA GLU A 442 6.61 1.48 -8.98
C GLU A 442 5.94 2.65 -8.25
N ALA A 443 6.51 3.85 -8.33
CA ALA A 443 5.95 5.04 -7.69
C ALA A 443 4.55 5.39 -8.25
N THR A 444 4.34 5.26 -9.57
CA THR A 444 3.03 5.52 -10.18
C THR A 444 1.97 4.54 -9.69
N VAL A 445 2.31 3.25 -9.66
CA VAL A 445 1.41 2.18 -9.20
C VAL A 445 1.08 2.37 -7.72
N THR A 446 2.10 2.60 -6.89
CA THR A 446 1.93 2.81 -5.45
C THR A 446 1.07 4.04 -5.14
N LEU A 447 1.33 5.18 -5.78
CA LEU A 447 0.54 6.40 -5.58
C LEU A 447 -0.93 6.21 -5.99
N ALA A 448 -1.17 5.55 -7.13
CA ALA A 448 -2.52 5.26 -7.59
C ALA A 448 -3.26 4.31 -6.64
N ALA A 449 -2.57 3.31 -6.09
CA ALA A 449 -3.13 2.37 -5.11
C ALA A 449 -3.48 3.04 -3.78
N VAL A 450 -2.66 3.99 -3.30
CA VAL A 450 -2.96 4.82 -2.11
C VAL A 450 -4.12 5.80 -2.36
N GLY A 451 -4.41 6.08 -3.63
CA GLY A 451 -5.49 6.98 -4.05
C GLY A 451 -5.07 8.41 -4.32
N LEU A 452 -3.77 8.68 -4.43
CA LEU A 452 -3.23 9.94 -4.95
C LEU A 452 -3.31 9.97 -6.47
N ASP A 453 -3.35 11.18 -7.04
CA ASP A 453 -3.17 11.38 -8.47
C ASP A 453 -1.67 11.40 -8.81
N PRO A 454 -1.13 10.40 -9.54
CA PRO A 454 0.30 10.34 -9.83
C PRO A 454 0.82 11.48 -10.72
N TYR A 455 -0.06 12.22 -11.40
CA TYR A 455 0.31 13.26 -12.36
C TYR A 455 0.43 14.65 -11.74
N LEU A 456 -0.15 14.88 -10.56
CA LEU A 456 -0.10 16.17 -9.88
C LEU A 456 0.95 16.18 -8.76
N GLY A 457 2.17 16.58 -9.11
CA GLY A 457 3.29 16.76 -8.17
C GLY A 457 3.33 18.15 -7.54
N PHE A 458 4.27 18.30 -6.60
CA PHE A 458 4.55 19.53 -5.85
C PHE A 458 5.89 20.16 -6.25
N TYR A 459 6.88 19.34 -6.63
CA TYR A 459 8.19 19.81 -7.10
C TYR A 459 8.25 19.85 -8.63
N HIS A 460 7.98 18.72 -9.28
CA HIS A 460 7.93 18.68 -10.74
C HIS A 460 6.63 19.32 -11.24
N ARG A 461 6.77 20.41 -12.01
CA ARG A 461 5.61 21.04 -12.65
C ARG A 461 4.86 20.03 -13.53
N PRO A 462 3.52 19.98 -13.45
CA PRO A 462 2.71 19.21 -14.37
C PRO A 462 3.04 19.59 -15.81
N ARG A 463 3.57 18.64 -16.57
CA ARG A 463 3.71 18.72 -18.02
C ARG A 463 2.88 17.60 -18.63
N TYR A 464 2.27 17.86 -19.79
CA TYR A 464 1.41 16.89 -20.45
C TYR A 464 2.09 15.52 -20.57
N GLY A 465 1.45 14.48 -20.03
CA GLY A 465 1.95 13.09 -20.06
C GLY A 465 3.09 12.75 -19.10
N ARG A 466 3.42 13.60 -18.12
CA ARG A 466 4.47 13.33 -17.11
C ARG A 466 3.85 13.03 -15.74
N PRO A 467 4.07 11.84 -15.14
CA PRO A 467 3.55 11.51 -13.81
C PRO A 467 4.34 12.24 -12.73
N SER A 468 4.03 13.52 -12.51
CA SER A 468 4.90 14.44 -11.78
C SER A 468 5.03 14.08 -10.30
N LEU A 469 3.97 13.61 -9.64
CA LEU A 469 4.05 13.17 -8.25
C LEU A 469 4.88 11.90 -8.10
N ALA A 470 4.77 10.96 -9.04
CA ALA A 470 5.61 9.77 -9.06
C ALA A 470 7.10 10.13 -9.19
N LEU A 471 7.38 11.20 -9.95
CA LEU A 471 8.74 11.71 -10.10
C LEU A 471 9.23 12.45 -8.86
N ASP A 472 8.35 13.13 -8.13
CA ASP A 472 8.68 13.74 -6.84
C ASP A 472 9.01 12.68 -5.80
N LEU A 473 8.11 11.71 -5.60
CA LEU A 473 8.28 10.62 -4.64
C LEU A 473 9.58 9.86 -4.90
N MET A 474 9.90 9.55 -6.15
CA MET A 474 11.11 8.78 -6.45
C MET A 474 12.41 9.52 -6.13
N GLU A 475 12.44 10.86 -6.05
CA GLU A 475 13.69 11.60 -5.87
C GLU A 475 14.40 11.18 -4.56
N GLU A 476 13.64 10.87 -3.51
CA GLU A 476 14.17 10.34 -2.25
C GLU A 476 14.83 8.97 -2.42
N PHE A 477 14.37 8.18 -3.39
CA PHE A 477 14.76 6.79 -3.58
C PHE A 477 15.79 6.55 -4.70
N ARG A 478 15.92 7.47 -5.66
CA ARG A 478 16.79 7.25 -6.84
C ARG A 478 18.22 6.85 -6.48
N PRO A 479 18.92 7.52 -5.54
CA PRO A 479 20.29 7.12 -5.18
C PRO A 479 20.33 5.74 -4.50
N ILE A 480 19.40 5.49 -3.58
CA ILE A 480 19.42 4.31 -2.72
C ILE A 480 18.84 3.05 -3.36
N LEU A 481 17.97 3.20 -4.37
CA LEU A 481 17.38 2.09 -5.12
C LEU A 481 18.02 1.93 -6.50
N CYS A 482 17.83 2.93 -7.37
CA CYS A 482 18.23 2.80 -8.76
C CYS A 482 19.74 2.82 -8.91
N ASP A 483 20.40 3.86 -8.40
CA ASP A 483 21.84 4.01 -8.55
C ASP A 483 22.56 2.87 -7.83
N SER A 484 22.13 2.54 -6.61
CA SER A 484 22.62 1.37 -5.88
C SER A 484 22.47 0.06 -6.66
N ALA A 485 21.33 -0.18 -7.34
CA ALA A 485 21.15 -1.39 -8.15
C ALA A 485 22.08 -1.42 -9.36
N VAL A 486 22.32 -0.26 -10.00
CA VAL A 486 23.30 -0.13 -11.10
C VAL A 486 24.71 -0.43 -10.61
N LEU A 487 25.13 0.18 -9.49
CA LEU A 487 26.43 -0.08 -8.90
C LEU A 487 26.60 -1.55 -8.52
N SER A 488 25.60 -2.15 -7.86
CA SER A 488 25.63 -3.57 -7.51
C SER A 488 25.76 -4.44 -8.76
N ALA A 489 24.94 -4.23 -9.79
CA ALA A 489 24.95 -5.05 -11.00
C ALA A 489 26.30 -5.03 -11.74
N ILE A 490 27.02 -3.90 -11.69
CA ILE A 490 28.31 -3.76 -12.35
C ILE A 490 29.44 -4.30 -11.48
N ASN A 491 29.48 -3.90 -10.21
CA ASN A 491 30.58 -4.24 -9.30
C ASN A 491 30.58 -5.74 -8.95
N THR A 492 29.44 -6.43 -9.02
CA THR A 492 29.37 -7.91 -8.88
C THR A 492 29.64 -8.66 -10.18
N GLY A 493 29.76 -7.97 -11.33
CA GLY A 493 29.96 -8.58 -12.64
C GLY A 493 28.71 -9.26 -13.22
N GLU A 494 27.52 -9.03 -12.66
CA GLU A 494 26.26 -9.57 -13.20
C GLU A 494 25.87 -8.96 -14.55
N ILE A 495 26.36 -7.76 -14.84
CA ILE A 495 26.20 -7.07 -16.11
C ILE A 495 27.59 -6.72 -16.66
N SER A 496 27.79 -7.07 -17.94
CA SER A 496 29.06 -6.90 -18.66
C SER A 496 28.88 -6.11 -19.95
N ARG A 497 29.98 -5.81 -20.67
CA ARG A 497 29.92 -5.18 -21.99
C ARG A 497 29.06 -5.96 -23.00
N THR A 498 29.01 -7.28 -22.88
CA THR A 498 28.27 -8.16 -23.81
C THR A 498 26.75 -8.05 -23.67
N ASP A 499 26.28 -7.44 -22.58
CA ASP A 499 24.86 -7.21 -22.31
C ASP A 499 24.30 -5.99 -23.03
N PHE A 500 25.10 -5.32 -23.86
CA PHE A 500 24.74 -4.10 -24.57
C PHE A 500 24.92 -4.22 -26.07
N VAL A 501 24.06 -3.51 -26.79
CA VAL A 501 24.14 -3.28 -28.23
C VAL A 501 24.25 -1.77 -28.44
N VAL A 502 25.33 -1.34 -29.09
CA VAL A 502 25.54 0.05 -29.47
C VAL A 502 25.34 0.19 -30.98
N ARG A 503 24.42 1.06 -31.40
CA ARG A 503 24.13 1.35 -32.81
C ARG A 503 23.91 2.84 -33.02
N ALA A 504 24.60 3.43 -34.00
CA ALA A 504 24.47 4.85 -34.36
C ALA A 504 24.58 5.81 -33.16
N GLY A 505 25.46 5.49 -32.20
CA GLY A 505 25.65 6.28 -30.97
C GLY A 505 24.58 6.08 -29.88
N ALA A 506 23.58 5.21 -30.10
CA ALA A 506 22.62 4.80 -29.07
C ALA A 506 23.05 3.47 -28.44
N CYS A 507 23.02 3.38 -27.11
CA CYS A 507 23.29 2.17 -26.34
C CYS A 507 21.99 1.60 -25.76
N SER A 508 21.77 0.29 -25.93
CA SER A 508 20.60 -0.43 -25.43
C SER A 508 20.98 -1.80 -24.88
N LEU A 509 20.26 -2.28 -23.86
CA LEU A 509 20.47 -3.63 -23.34
C LEU A 509 20.00 -4.70 -24.32
N THR A 510 20.72 -5.81 -24.36
CA THR A 510 20.24 -7.06 -24.97
C THR A 510 19.07 -7.63 -24.14
N PRO A 511 18.22 -8.51 -24.71
CA PRO A 511 17.16 -9.15 -23.93
C PRO A 511 17.67 -9.92 -22.70
N PRO A 512 18.77 -10.71 -22.77
CA PRO A 512 19.37 -11.32 -21.58
C PRO A 512 19.88 -10.29 -20.56
N GLY A 513 20.62 -9.27 -21.02
CA GLY A 513 21.14 -8.21 -20.15
C GLY A 513 20.02 -7.46 -19.41
N ARG A 514 18.93 -7.14 -20.10
CA ARG A 514 17.75 -6.51 -19.50
C ARG A 514 17.09 -7.42 -18.46
N LYS A 515 16.98 -8.73 -18.73
CA LYS A 515 16.46 -9.70 -17.77
C LYS A 515 17.31 -9.77 -16.51
N ASN A 516 18.63 -9.89 -16.65
CA ASN A 516 19.57 -9.95 -15.53
C ASN A 516 19.51 -8.66 -14.69
N PHE A 517 19.48 -7.49 -15.34
CA PHE A 517 19.39 -6.23 -14.63
C PHE A 517 18.05 -6.06 -13.88
N ILE A 518 16.92 -6.47 -14.48
CA ILE A 518 15.62 -6.46 -13.79
C ILE A 518 15.67 -7.35 -12.54
N GLN A 519 16.32 -8.51 -12.59
CA GLN A 519 16.49 -9.37 -11.41
C GLN A 519 17.32 -8.69 -10.32
N CYS A 520 18.41 -8.01 -10.69
CA CYS A 520 19.21 -7.22 -9.74
C CYS A 520 18.38 -6.09 -9.10
N TYR A 521 17.60 -5.36 -9.90
CA TYR A 521 16.68 -4.31 -9.43
C TYR A 521 15.63 -4.86 -8.47
N GLU A 522 14.98 -5.99 -8.78
CA GLU A 522 13.97 -6.59 -7.91
C GLU A 522 14.57 -7.09 -6.59
N ARG A 523 15.79 -7.67 -6.60
CA ARG A 523 16.50 -8.00 -5.35
C ARG A 523 16.77 -6.77 -4.50
N ARG A 524 17.08 -5.62 -5.13
CA ARG A 524 17.26 -4.36 -4.41
C ARG A 524 15.94 -3.85 -3.82
N MET A 525 14.82 -3.94 -4.54
CA MET A 525 13.49 -3.58 -4.05
C MET A 525 13.05 -4.43 -2.85
N ASP A 526 13.38 -5.72 -2.86
CA ASP A 526 13.04 -6.66 -1.78
C ASP A 526 14.00 -6.57 -0.56
N GLY A 527 15.17 -5.96 -0.75
CA GLY A 527 16.17 -5.76 0.29
C GLY A 527 15.60 -5.03 1.51
N LEU A 528 15.85 -5.60 2.71
CA LEU A 528 15.42 -5.01 3.98
C LEU A 528 16.30 -3.82 4.38
N VAL A 529 15.66 -2.73 4.76
CA VAL A 529 16.29 -1.53 5.32
C VAL A 529 15.64 -1.20 6.67
N GLN A 530 16.43 -0.66 7.59
CA GLN A 530 15.91 -0.12 8.84
C GLN A 530 15.28 1.25 8.58
N HIS A 531 14.00 1.43 8.91
CA HIS A 531 13.32 2.70 8.73
C HIS A 531 13.97 3.75 9.65
N PRO A 532 14.45 4.89 9.12
CA PRO A 532 15.28 5.82 9.90
C PRO A 532 14.52 6.54 11.00
N VAL A 533 13.21 6.69 10.84
CA VAL A 533 12.31 7.34 11.81
C VAL A 533 11.73 6.34 12.81
N PHE A 534 11.43 5.11 12.36
CA PHE A 534 10.62 4.16 13.14
C PHE A 534 11.41 2.96 13.67
N GLY A 535 12.66 2.78 13.24
CA GLY A 535 13.58 1.77 13.77
C GLY A 535 13.32 0.32 13.34
N TYR A 536 12.14 -0.02 12.82
CA TYR A 536 11.83 -1.37 12.33
C TYR A 536 12.46 -1.66 10.95
N ARG A 537 12.54 -2.95 10.56
CA ARG A 537 13.07 -3.38 9.26
C ARG A 537 11.96 -3.75 8.28
N ILE A 538 11.94 -3.13 7.11
CA ILE A 538 10.99 -3.41 6.02
C ILE A 538 11.71 -3.38 4.66
N SER A 539 11.10 -3.99 3.62
CA SER A 539 11.66 -3.94 2.25
C SER A 539 11.54 -2.54 1.67
N TYR A 540 12.39 -2.16 0.73
CA TYR A 540 12.25 -0.87 0.05
C TYR A 540 10.91 -0.72 -0.68
N ARG A 541 10.36 -1.82 -1.23
CA ARG A 541 9.02 -1.84 -1.80
C ARG A 541 7.98 -1.36 -0.79
N ARG A 542 8.07 -1.86 0.45
CA ARG A 542 7.19 -1.44 1.53
C ARG A 542 7.46 -0.01 2.00
N VAL A 543 8.73 0.43 2.02
CA VAL A 543 9.07 1.82 2.34
C VAL A 543 8.41 2.78 1.36
N LEU A 544 8.45 2.48 0.06
CA LEU A 544 7.84 3.32 -0.97
C LEU A 544 6.34 3.53 -0.72
N GLU A 545 5.64 2.45 -0.33
CA GLU A 545 4.23 2.52 0.04
C GLU A 545 4.00 3.29 1.35
N VAL A 546 4.80 3.03 2.38
CA VAL A 546 4.72 3.77 3.66
C VAL A 546 4.92 5.27 3.43
N GLN A 547 5.91 5.66 2.62
CA GLN A 547 6.14 7.07 2.27
C GLN A 547 4.96 7.67 1.49
N ALA A 548 4.41 6.97 0.50
CA ALA A 548 3.20 7.42 -0.20
C ALA A 548 1.99 7.58 0.74
N ARG A 549 1.81 6.68 1.71
CA ARG A 549 0.74 6.76 2.71
C ARG A 549 0.97 7.91 3.68
N LEU A 550 2.20 8.12 4.16
CA LEU A 550 2.56 9.25 5.03
C LEU A 550 2.37 10.60 4.34
N LEU A 551 2.68 10.70 3.04
CA LEU A 551 2.32 11.87 2.23
C LEU A 551 0.80 12.09 2.25
N GLY A 552 0.01 11.03 2.08
CA GLY A 552 -1.45 11.12 2.18
C GLY A 552 -1.94 11.57 3.57
N ARG A 553 -1.33 11.07 4.65
CA ARG A 553 -1.64 11.50 6.03
C ARG A 553 -1.34 12.97 6.25
N TRP A 554 -0.21 13.46 5.75
CA TRP A 554 0.14 14.87 5.81
C TRP A 554 -0.85 15.75 5.04
N LEU A 555 -1.23 15.35 3.82
CA LEU A 555 -2.24 16.07 3.01
C LEU A 555 -3.62 16.13 3.69
N LEU A 556 -4.00 15.07 4.40
CA LEU A 556 -5.24 14.99 5.17
C LEU A 556 -5.14 15.74 6.51
N GLY A 557 -3.96 16.19 6.92
CA GLY A 557 -3.71 16.86 8.21
C GLY A 557 -3.67 15.91 9.41
N GLU A 558 -3.46 14.60 9.18
CA GLU A 558 -3.36 13.59 10.24
C GLU A 558 -1.98 13.60 10.93
N ILE A 559 -0.96 14.11 10.24
CA ILE A 559 0.39 14.32 10.77
C ILE A 559 0.86 15.74 10.43
N PRO A 560 1.67 16.39 11.28
CA PRO A 560 2.09 17.78 11.08
C PRO A 560 3.06 17.94 9.91
N ASP A 561 3.94 16.96 9.69
CA ASP A 561 5.02 17.02 8.71
C ASP A 561 5.15 15.71 7.92
N TYR A 562 5.52 15.83 6.64
CA TYR A 562 5.99 14.69 5.84
C TYR A 562 7.41 14.28 6.30
N PRO A 563 7.63 13.03 6.76
CA PRO A 563 8.89 12.60 7.34
C PRO A 563 9.92 12.19 6.28
N ASP A 564 11.15 12.67 6.44
CA ASP A 564 12.27 12.38 5.53
C ASP A 564 12.68 10.89 5.53
N PHE A 565 12.79 10.26 4.35
CA PHE A 565 13.39 8.92 4.23
C PHE A 565 14.88 8.96 3.86
N ARG A 566 15.75 9.04 4.88
CA ARG A 566 17.22 9.04 4.72
C ARG A 566 17.85 7.74 5.22
N THR A 567 18.62 7.07 4.38
CA THR A 567 19.44 5.93 4.85
C THR A 567 20.75 6.43 5.49
N ARG A 568 21.13 5.84 6.63
CA ARG A 568 22.35 6.18 7.38
C ARG A 568 23.54 5.35 6.92
#